data_AF-A0A938IVR4-F1
#
_entry.id   AF-A0A938IVR4-F1
#
_cell.length_a   1.000
_cell.length_b   1.000
_cell.length_c   1.000
_cell.angle_alpha   90.00
_cell.angle_beta   90.00
_cell.angle_gamma   90.00
#
_symmetry.space_group_name_H-M   'P 1'
#
loop_
_entity.id
_entity.type
_entity.pdbx_description
1 polymer ?
#
loop_
_entity_poly.entity_id
_entity_poly.type
_entity_poly.pdbx_seq_one_letter_code
_entity_poly.pdbx_strand_id
1 'polypeptide(L)'
;RNDLLMQIYSDVTGRSFKIARSAQTCALGSAMHGAVAAGSAAGGYDSIRDAALRMAGVRDKTYRPDAGAHTVYEEIFAEYRTLHDYFGRGANDVMKRLKALKGVE
;
A
#
# COMPACT_ATOMS: atom_id res chain seq x y z
N ARG A 1 -10.26 7.66 -6.03
CA ARG A 1 -11.02 6.74 -5.14
C ARG A 1 -11.56 5.61 -6.01
N ASN A 2 -11.04 4.39 -5.89
CA ASN A 2 -11.45 3.25 -6.70
C ASN A 2 -11.68 2.06 -5.76
N ASP A 3 -12.94 1.71 -5.53
CA ASP A 3 -13.33 0.67 -4.57
C ASP A 3 -13.04 -0.73 -5.12
N LEU A 4 -13.19 -0.93 -6.43
CA LEU A 4 -12.86 -2.19 -7.09
C LEU A 4 -11.37 -2.52 -6.93
N LEU A 5 -10.50 -1.54 -7.17
CA LEU A 5 -9.05 -1.74 -7.02
C LEU A 5 -8.67 -2.14 -5.59
N MET A 6 -9.29 -1.53 -4.58
CA MET A 6 -9.02 -1.88 -3.18
C MET A 6 -9.48 -3.31 -2.85
N GLN A 7 -10.60 -3.76 -3.42
CA GLN A 7 -11.07 -5.12 -3.26
C GLN A 7 -10.12 -6.11 -3.94
N ILE A 8 -9.69 -5.84 -5.18
CA ILE A 8 -8.70 -6.65 -5.89
C ILE A 8 -7.41 -6.77 -5.08
N TYR A 9 -6.91 -5.68 -4.48
CA TYR A 9 -5.72 -5.74 -3.61
C TYR A 9 -5.94 -6.64 -2.39
N SER A 10 -7.12 -6.56 -1.77
CA SER A 10 -7.49 -7.42 -0.64
C SER A 10 -7.52 -8.89 -1.06
N ASP A 11 -8.13 -9.20 -2.20
CA ASP A 11 -8.30 -10.56 -2.71
C ASP A 11 -6.97 -11.15 -3.18
N VAL A 12 -6.14 -10.38 -3.89
CA VAL A 12 -4.82 -10.84 -4.36
C VAL A 12 -3.88 -11.10 -3.18
N THR A 13 -3.87 -10.24 -2.16
CA THR A 13 -2.92 -10.39 -1.04
C THR A 13 -3.42 -11.28 0.09
N GLY A 14 -4.69 -11.69 0.07
CA GLY A 14 -5.34 -12.43 1.15
C GLY A 14 -5.42 -11.65 2.48
N ARG A 15 -5.32 -10.32 2.45
CA ARG A 15 -5.23 -9.45 3.65
C ARG A 15 -6.33 -8.42 3.69
N SER A 16 -6.81 -8.13 4.89
CA SER A 16 -7.79 -7.05 5.08
C SER A 16 -7.15 -5.67 4.95
N PHE A 17 -7.80 -4.75 4.25
CA PHE A 17 -7.36 -3.36 4.11
C PHE A 17 -8.31 -2.39 4.82
N LYS A 18 -7.75 -1.50 5.63
CA LYS A 18 -8.46 -0.35 6.22
C LYS A 18 -8.04 0.92 5.50
N ILE A 19 -8.98 1.84 5.31
CA ILE A 19 -8.71 3.13 4.65
C ILE A 19 -8.43 4.19 5.71
N ALA A 20 -7.41 5.03 5.49
CA ALA A 20 -7.19 6.19 6.33
C ALA A 20 -8.43 7.12 6.36
N ARG A 21 -8.76 7.63 7.55
CA ARG A 21 -9.84 8.61 7.72
C ARG A 21 -9.43 9.98 7.18
N SER A 22 -8.19 10.39 7.45
CA SER A 22 -7.65 11.68 7.01
C SER A 22 -7.47 11.73 5.50
N ALA A 23 -7.87 12.85 4.90
CA ALA A 23 -7.53 13.18 3.51
C ALA A 23 -6.09 13.71 3.35
N GLN A 24 -5.47 14.14 4.46
CA GLN A 24 -4.11 14.69 4.52
C GLN A 24 -3.26 13.84 5.46
N THR A 25 -3.02 12.57 5.08
CA THR A 25 -2.33 11.59 5.91
C THR A 25 -0.91 12.01 6.30
N CYS A 26 -0.16 12.58 5.36
CA CYS A 26 1.21 13.05 5.64
C CYS A 26 1.22 14.23 6.61
N ALA A 27 0.34 15.22 6.42
CA ALA A 27 0.24 16.37 7.31
C ALA A 27 -0.18 15.95 8.74
N LEU A 28 -1.10 14.99 8.85
CA LEU A 28 -1.47 14.41 10.15
C LEU A 28 -0.27 13.75 10.83
N GLY A 29 0.55 13.00 10.08
CA GLY A 29 1.79 12.40 10.60
C GLY A 29 2.78 13.45 11.12
N SER A 30 2.96 14.56 10.40
CA SER A 30 3.78 15.68 10.87
C SER A 30 3.20 16.34 12.12
N ALA A 31 1.88 16.55 12.17
CA ALA A 31 1.21 17.10 13.34
C ALA A 31 1.34 16.19 14.57
N MET A 32 1.30 14.86 14.39
CA MET A 32 1.56 13.90 15.45
C MET A 32 2.97 14.06 16.03
N HIS A 33 3.99 14.21 15.18
CA HIS A 33 5.35 14.45 15.65
C HIS A 33 5.52 15.83 16.30
N GLY A 34 4.82 16.86 15.80
CA GLY A 34 4.76 18.16 16.45
C GLY A 34 4.15 18.08 17.86
N ALA A 35 3.08 17.30 18.03
CA ALA A 35 2.48 17.04 19.35
C ALA A 35 3.42 16.24 20.27
N VAL A 36 4.22 15.33 19.73
CA VAL A 36 5.27 14.64 20.51
C VAL A 36 6.37 15.60 20.95
N ALA A 37 6.83 16.46 20.04
CA ALA A 37 7.86 17.45 20.34
C ALA A 37 7.43 18.46 21.41
N ALA A 38 6.13 18.78 21.48
CA ALA A 38 5.57 19.63 22.53
C ALA A 38 5.60 18.98 23.93
N GLY A 39 5.50 17.63 24.01
CA GLY A 39 5.44 16.88 25.26
C GLY A 39 4.10 17.01 26.01
N SER A 40 3.76 16.05 26.87
CA SER A 40 2.47 16.02 27.57
C SER A 40 2.24 17.20 28.49
N ALA A 41 3.30 17.75 29.10
CA ALA A 41 3.23 18.93 29.98
C ALA A 41 2.68 20.18 29.26
N ALA A 42 2.84 20.29 27.94
CA ALA A 42 2.32 21.39 27.13
C ALA A 42 1.07 21.02 26.32
N GLY A 43 0.39 19.92 26.67
CA GLY A 43 -0.81 19.43 25.97
C GLY A 43 -0.54 18.52 24.76
N GLY A 44 0.72 18.10 24.58
CA GLY A 44 1.15 17.13 23.57
C GLY A 44 1.12 15.68 24.04
N TYR A 45 2.04 14.87 23.53
CA TYR A 45 2.21 13.45 23.89
C TYR A 45 3.66 13.12 24.17
N ASP A 46 3.93 12.14 25.03
CA ASP A 46 5.31 11.74 25.34
C ASP A 46 5.86 10.67 24.38
N SER A 47 4.99 10.09 23.55
CA SER A 47 5.40 9.12 22.54
C SER A 47 4.56 9.22 21.27
N ILE A 48 5.16 8.83 20.14
CA ILE A 48 4.44 8.75 18.86
C ILE A 48 3.31 7.70 18.91
N ARG A 49 3.43 6.69 19.78
CA ARG A 49 2.39 5.68 19.98
C ARG A 49 1.15 6.29 20.63
N ASP A 50 1.34 7.11 21.66
CA ASP A 50 0.26 7.82 22.35
C ASP A 50 -0.44 8.83 21.43
N ALA A 51 0.34 9.55 20.62
CA ALA A 51 -0.17 10.42 19.58
C ALA A 51 -0.97 9.62 18.55
N ALA A 52 -0.45 8.49 18.05
CA ALA A 52 -1.12 7.66 17.06
C ALA A 52 -2.46 7.10 17.56
N LEU A 53 -2.51 6.61 18.81
CA LEU A 53 -3.74 6.05 19.40
C LEU A 53 -4.88 7.06 19.47
N ARG A 54 -4.57 8.36 19.66
CA ARG A 54 -5.57 9.43 19.83
C ARG A 54 -5.82 10.24 18.57
N MET A 55 -4.81 10.43 17.73
CA MET A 55 -4.87 11.32 16.56
C MET A 55 -5.11 10.57 15.25
N ALA A 56 -4.54 9.36 15.11
CA ALA A 56 -4.73 8.59 13.89
C ALA A 56 -6.16 8.05 13.81
N GLY A 57 -6.58 7.69 12.60
CA GLY A 57 -7.91 7.13 12.41
C GLY A 57 -8.06 6.46 11.06
N VAL A 58 -8.84 5.40 11.07
CA VAL A 58 -9.28 4.67 9.89
C VAL A 58 -10.78 4.89 9.70
N ARG A 59 -11.26 4.72 8.48
CA ARG A 59 -12.70 4.65 8.19
C ARG A 59 -13.23 3.30 8.64
N ASP A 60 -14.54 3.24 8.90
CA ASP A 60 -15.20 1.98 9.30
C ASP A 60 -15.19 0.95 8.16
N LYS A 61 -15.20 1.42 6.92
CA LYS A 61 -15.09 0.56 5.74
C LYS A 61 -13.77 -0.20 5.73
N THR A 62 -13.87 -1.52 5.77
CA THR A 62 -12.76 -2.47 5.66
C THR A 62 -13.01 -3.35 4.44
N TYR A 63 -12.02 -3.48 3.56
CA TYR A 63 -12.03 -4.48 2.49
C TYR A 63 -11.51 -5.79 3.07
N ARG A 64 -12.28 -6.85 2.90
CA ARG A 64 -11.93 -8.19 3.37
C ARG A 64 -11.78 -9.10 2.16
N PRO A 65 -10.78 -9.99 2.15
CA PRO A 65 -10.59 -10.89 1.03
C PRO A 65 -11.82 -11.79 0.86
N ASP A 66 -12.28 -11.93 -0.37
CA ASP A 66 -13.18 -13.01 -0.75
C ASP A 66 -12.36 -14.28 -0.99
N ALA A 67 -12.72 -15.38 -0.33
CA ALA A 67 -11.94 -16.62 -0.39
C ALA A 67 -11.97 -17.28 -1.78
N GLY A 68 -13.09 -17.14 -2.50
CA GLY A 68 -13.23 -17.65 -3.86
C GLY A 68 -12.36 -16.86 -4.83
N ALA A 69 -12.44 -15.53 -4.78
CA ALA A 69 -11.61 -14.65 -5.57
C ALA A 69 -10.11 -14.82 -5.25
N HIS A 70 -9.74 -14.95 -3.97
CA HIS A 70 -8.35 -15.17 -3.56
C HIS A 70 -7.77 -16.44 -4.21
N THR A 71 -8.54 -17.54 -4.21
CA THR A 71 -8.11 -18.80 -4.85
C THR A 71 -7.84 -18.60 -6.35
N VAL A 72 -8.72 -17.89 -7.05
CA VAL A 72 -8.54 -17.58 -8.48
C VAL A 72 -7.33 -16.66 -8.69
N TYR A 73 -7.13 -15.67 -7.82
CA TYR A 73 -5.99 -14.76 -7.93
C TYR A 73 -4.65 -15.42 -7.64
N GLU A 74 -4.60 -16.46 -6.80
CA GLU A 74 -3.36 -17.24 -6.60
C GLU A 74 -2.92 -17.93 -7.91
N GLU A 75 -3.84 -18.50 -8.67
CA GLU A 75 -3.55 -19.09 -9.98
C GLU A 75 -3.03 -18.03 -10.96
N ILE A 76 -3.71 -16.88 -11.06
CA ILE A 76 -3.30 -15.76 -11.92
C ILE A 76 -1.94 -15.19 -11.47
N PHE A 77 -1.70 -15.10 -10.16
CA PHE A 77 -0.46 -14.57 -9.61
C PHE A 77 0.73 -15.48 -9.89
N ALA A 78 0.52 -16.79 -9.93
CA ALA A 78 1.55 -17.74 -10.37
C ALA A 78 2.01 -17.46 -11.82
N GLU A 79 1.06 -17.23 -12.74
CA GLU A 79 1.37 -16.85 -14.12
C GLU A 79 2.07 -15.49 -14.20
N TYR A 80 1.57 -14.49 -13.45
CA TYR A 80 2.21 -13.19 -13.33
C TYR A 80 3.67 -13.33 -12.88
N ARG A 81 3.96 -14.17 -11.89
CA ARG A 81 5.32 -14.39 -11.38
C ARG A 81 6.24 -15.01 -12.43
N THR A 82 5.76 -16.00 -13.18
CA THR A 82 6.52 -16.59 -14.28
C THR A 82 6.94 -15.54 -15.29
N LEU A 83 6.01 -14.69 -15.72
CA LEU A 83 6.30 -13.62 -16.68
C LEU A 83 7.17 -12.50 -16.08
N HIS A 84 6.91 -12.12 -14.82
CA HIS A 84 7.71 -11.16 -14.07
C HIS A 84 9.17 -11.61 -14.03
N ASP A 85 9.43 -12.87 -13.67
CA ASP A 85 10.79 -13.39 -13.57
C ASP A 85 11.43 -13.55 -14.96
N TYR A 86 10.67 -14.03 -15.96
CA TYR A 86 11.18 -14.18 -17.32
C TYR A 86 11.67 -12.84 -17.92
N PHE A 87 10.85 -11.80 -17.83
CA PHE A 87 11.21 -10.48 -18.38
C PHE A 87 12.04 -9.61 -17.44
N GLY A 88 11.97 -9.85 -16.13
CA GLY A 88 12.57 -8.99 -15.11
C GLY A 88 13.86 -9.51 -14.46
N ARG A 89 14.12 -10.82 -14.52
CA ARG A 89 15.30 -11.45 -13.88
C ARG A 89 16.35 -11.99 -14.87
N GLY A 90 16.32 -11.50 -16.11
CA GLY A 90 17.40 -11.73 -17.09
C GLY A 90 17.26 -12.99 -17.95
N ALA A 91 16.19 -13.78 -17.79
CA ALA A 91 15.92 -14.86 -18.75
C ALA A 91 15.65 -14.29 -20.16
N ASN A 92 15.00 -13.13 -20.25
CA ASN A 92 14.87 -12.38 -21.50
C ASN A 92 14.84 -10.86 -21.27
N ASP A 93 15.98 -10.19 -21.45
CA ASP A 93 16.11 -8.72 -21.38
C ASP A 93 15.51 -7.96 -22.60
N VAL A 94 14.53 -8.54 -23.31
CA VAL A 94 13.93 -7.92 -24.51
C VAL A 94 13.40 -6.51 -24.25
N MET A 95 12.81 -6.26 -23.09
CA MET A 95 12.28 -4.94 -22.73
C MET A 95 13.39 -3.87 -22.70
N LYS A 96 14.58 -4.20 -22.17
CA LYS A 96 15.73 -3.27 -22.14
C LYS A 96 16.29 -3.04 -23.55
N ARG A 97 16.44 -4.11 -24.35
CA ARG A 97 16.93 -4.00 -25.73
C ARG A 97 16.02 -3.15 -26.61
N LEU A 98 14.71 -3.37 -26.54
CA LEU A 98 13.72 -2.57 -27.28
C LEU A 98 13.73 -1.10 -26.86
N LYS A 99 13.89 -0.81 -25.55
CA LYS A 99 14.03 0.56 -25.06
C LYS A 99 15.31 1.24 -25.57
N ALA A 100 16.42 0.51 -25.64
CA ALA A 100 17.68 1.03 -26.19
C ALA A 100 17.55 1.36 -27.69
N LEU A 101 16.92 0.48 -28.46
CA LEU A 101 16.65 0.71 -29.90
C LEU A 101 15.74 1.92 -30.13
N LYS A 102 14.72 2.12 -29.28
CA LYS A 102 13.86 3.31 -29.34
C LYS A 102 14.64 4.62 -29.08
N GLY A 103 15.72 4.57 -28.29
CA GLY A 103 16.55 5.74 -27.97
C GLY A 103 17.60 6.05 -29.04
N VAL A 104 17.67 5.29 -30.13
CA VAL A 104 18.49 5.60 -31.30
C VAL A 104 17.64 6.44 -32.26
N GLU A 105 17.43 7.70 -31.91
CA GLU A 105 17.02 8.79 -32.80
C GLU A 105 18.05 9.92 -32.70
#